data_AF-A0A7V4YRZ8-F1
#
_entry.id   AF-A0A7V4YRZ8-F1
#
_cell.length_a   1.000
_cell.length_b   1.000
_cell.length_c   1.000
_cell.angle_alpha   90.00
_cell.angle_beta   90.00
_cell.angle_gamma   90.00
#
_symmetry.space_group_name_H-M   'P 1'
#
loop_
_entity.id
_entity.type
_entity.pdbx_description
1 polymer ?
#
loop_
_entity_poly.entity_id
_entity_poly.type
_entity_poly.pdbx_seq_one_letter_code
_entity_poly.pdbx_strand_id
1 'polypeptide(L)'
;MNHAPISYHHKGRNILIPSEFIHLVRIKYREELAHEYDLKPWTFRRELKRYNIDIPSRRPIPIHDVLEVYLTFGWPPKMRVTI
;
A
#
# COMPACT_ATOMS: atom_id res chain seq x y z
N MET A 1 -8.79 -8.72 -19.16
CA MET A 1 -7.42 -9.12 -19.55
C MET A 1 -6.67 -9.47 -18.26
N ASN A 2 -6.26 -10.72 -18.07
CA ASN A 2 -5.45 -11.09 -16.90
C ASN A 2 -4.04 -10.54 -17.11
N HIS A 3 -3.71 -9.41 -16.49
CA HIS A 3 -2.34 -8.93 -16.48
C HIS A 3 -1.47 -9.93 -15.69
N ALA A 4 -0.23 -10.16 -16.12
CA ALA A 4 0.71 -10.94 -15.33
C ALA A 4 1.10 -10.16 -14.05
N PRO A 5 1.38 -10.84 -12.92
CA PRO A 5 1.91 -10.17 -11.74
C PRO A 5 3.24 -9.49 -12.06
N ILE A 6 3.49 -8.33 -11.46
CA ILE A 6 4.75 -7.58 -11.63
C ILE A 6 5.66 -7.91 -10.44
N SER A 7 6.93 -8.22 -10.72
CA SER A 7 7.96 -8.33 -9.68
C SER A 7 8.59 -6.96 -9.42
N TYR A 8 8.60 -6.53 -8.15
CA TYR A 8 9.23 -5.30 -7.70
C TYR A 8 10.37 -5.61 -6.72
N HIS A 9 11.58 -5.13 -7.02
CA HIS A 9 12.74 -5.38 -6.17
C HIS A 9 12.92 -4.26 -5.13
N HIS A 10 12.87 -4.60 -3.84
CA HIS A 10 13.02 -3.65 -2.73
C HIS A 10 13.80 -4.26 -1.56
N LYS A 11 14.80 -3.54 -1.02
CA LYS A 11 15.63 -3.97 0.12
C LYS A 11 16.16 -5.42 -0.02
N GLY A 12 16.54 -5.84 -1.24
CA GLY A 12 17.06 -7.19 -1.52
C GLY A 12 15.99 -8.29 -1.60
N ARG A 13 14.71 -7.93 -1.67
CA ARG A 13 13.57 -8.86 -1.80
C ARG A 13 12.81 -8.60 -3.08
N ASN A 14 12.35 -9.67 -3.73
CA ASN A 14 11.40 -9.60 -4.83
C ASN A 14 9.98 -9.64 -4.26
N ILE A 15 9.22 -8.58 -4.49
CA ILE A 15 7.82 -8.44 -4.11
C ILE A 15 6.99 -8.72 -5.34
N LEU A 16 6.15 -9.76 -5.28
CA LEU A 16 5.17 -10.04 -6.32
C LEU A 16 3.92 -9.19 -6.07
N ILE A 17 3.64 -8.29 -6.99
CA ILE A 17 2.42 -7.46 -7.00
C ILE A 17 1.38 -8.21 -7.84
N PRO A 18 0.28 -8.68 -7.22
CA PRO A 18 -0.79 -9.31 -7.98
C PRO A 18 -1.36 -8.32 -8.99
N SER A 19 -1.71 -8.81 -10.17
CA SER A 19 -2.14 -7.96 -11.28
C SER A 19 -3.36 -7.12 -10.97
N GLU A 20 -4.30 -7.68 -10.22
CA GLU A 20 -5.49 -6.99 -9.73
C GLU A 20 -5.18 -5.76 -8.86
N PHE A 21 -3.98 -5.65 -8.27
CA PHE A 21 -3.58 -4.54 -7.39
C PHE A 21 -2.52 -3.61 -7.97
N ILE A 22 -2.07 -3.82 -9.22
CA ILE A 22 -1.04 -2.97 -9.85
C ILE A 22 -1.44 -1.49 -9.81
N HIS A 23 -2.72 -1.19 -10.04
CA HIS A 23 -3.25 0.16 -10.05
C HIS A 23 -3.15 0.90 -8.69
N LEU A 24 -2.96 0.16 -7.59
CA LEU A 24 -2.79 0.71 -6.24
C LEU A 24 -1.35 1.09 -5.92
N VAL A 25 -0.39 0.52 -6.65
CA VAL A 25 1.04 0.71 -6.40
C VAL A 25 1.51 1.99 -7.09
N ARG A 26 1.18 3.12 -6.49
CA ARG A 26 1.54 4.48 -6.95
C ARG A 26 1.89 5.38 -5.77
N ILE A 27 2.44 6.56 -6.06
CA ILE A 27 2.66 7.59 -5.04
C ILE A 27 1.31 8.00 -4.45
N LYS A 28 1.23 8.09 -3.12
CA LYS A 28 -0.01 8.35 -2.36
C LYS A 28 0.23 9.26 -1.18
N TYR A 29 -0.83 9.86 -0.65
CA TYR A 29 -0.81 10.47 0.67
C TYR A 29 -1.30 9.49 1.75
N ARG A 30 -0.94 9.78 3.00
CA ARG A 30 -1.35 8.95 4.15
C ARG A 30 -2.86 8.81 4.28
N GLU A 31 -3.60 9.87 3.94
CA GLU A 31 -5.06 9.90 4.00
C GLU A 31 -5.70 8.97 2.95
N GLU A 32 -5.11 8.88 1.76
CA GLU A 32 -5.54 7.91 0.73
C GLU A 32 -5.35 6.48 1.21
N LEU A 33 -4.19 6.17 1.79
CA LEU A 33 -3.93 4.84 2.35
C LEU A 33 -4.91 4.53 3.50
N ALA A 34 -5.16 5.49 4.40
CA ALA A 34 -6.14 5.31 5.46
C ALA A 34 -7.53 4.98 4.90
N HIS A 35 -7.95 5.67 3.84
CA HIS A 35 -9.22 5.44 3.18
C HIS A 35 -9.33 4.05 2.52
N GLU A 36 -8.25 3.55 1.90
CA GLU A 36 -8.22 2.21 1.31
C GLU A 36 -8.48 1.08 2.32
N TYR A 37 -8.14 1.32 3.58
CA TYR A 37 -8.39 0.41 4.69
C TYR A 37 -9.65 0.76 5.50
N ASP A 38 -10.46 1.73 5.07
CA ASP A 38 -11.61 2.28 5.81
C ASP A 38 -11.25 2.76 7.23
N LEU A 39 -10.00 3.19 7.42
CA LEU A 39 -9.52 3.69 8.69
C LEU A 39 -9.57 5.20 8.73
N LYS A 40 -9.93 5.74 9.89
CA LYS A 40 -9.76 7.17 10.15
C LYS A 40 -8.26 7.50 10.21
N PRO A 41 -7.81 8.69 9.78
CA PRO A 41 -6.38 9.03 9.70
C PRO A 41 -5.60 8.82 11.00
N TRP A 42 -6.21 9.10 12.16
CA TRP A 42 -5.58 8.86 13.47
C TRP A 42 -5.46 7.38 13.82
N THR A 43 -6.41 6.56 13.40
CA THR A 43 -6.40 5.11 13.63
C THR A 43 -5.32 4.49 12.76
N PHE A 44 -5.26 4.89 11.49
CA PHE A 44 -4.20 4.45 10.58
C PHE A 44 -2.81 4.86 11.09
N ARG A 45 -2.63 6.10 11.57
CA ARG A 45 -1.39 6.54 12.24
C ARG A 45 -1.00 5.63 13.42
N ARG A 46 -1.96 5.22 14.23
CA ARG A 46 -1.70 4.36 15.39
C ARG A 46 -1.24 2.97 14.95
N GLU A 47 -1.87 2.40 13.93
CA GLU A 47 -1.46 1.10 13.38
C GLU A 47 -0.07 1.18 12.73
N LEU A 48 0.22 2.22 11.95
CA LEU A 48 1.56 2.42 11.37
C LEU A 48 2.65 2.42 12.45
N LYS A 49 2.40 3.15 13.56
CA LYS A 49 3.31 3.16 14.71
C LYS A 49 3.43 1.78 15.37
N ARG A 50 2.34 1.01 15.46
CA ARG A 50 2.33 -0.34 16.02
C ARG A 50 3.23 -1.30 15.22
N TYR A 51 3.26 -1.13 13.90
CA TYR A 51 4.11 -1.91 13.00
C TYR A 51 5.47 -1.26 12.71
N ASN A 52 5.82 -0.18 13.41
CA ASN A 52 7.05 0.58 13.22
C ASN A 52 7.26 1.08 11.77
N ILE A 53 6.17 1.39 11.07
CA ILE A 53 6.20 2.01 9.74
C ILE A 53 6.21 3.53 9.91
N ASP A 54 7.27 4.17 9.43
CA ASP A 54 7.35 5.62 9.38
C ASP A 54 7.09 6.11 7.95
N ILE A 55 5.98 6.81 7.77
CA ILE A 55 5.64 7.49 6.51
C ILE A 55 5.35 8.95 6.82
N PRO A 56 5.53 9.89 5.88
CA PRO A 56 5.19 11.30 6.12
C PRO A 56 3.67 11.53 6.25
N SER A 57 3.27 12.61 6.92
CA SER A 57 1.84 12.96 7.12
C SER A 57 1.28 13.85 6.03
N ARG A 58 2.07 14.83 5.59
CA ARG A 58 1.67 15.88 4.62
C ARG A 58 2.54 15.89 3.37
N ARG A 59 3.21 14.78 3.09
CA ARG A 59 4.06 14.63 1.89
C ARG A 59 3.64 13.39 1.12
N PRO A 60 3.86 13.39 -0.20
CA PRO A 60 3.70 12.19 -1.00
C PRO A 60 4.60 11.08 -0.43
N ILE A 61 4.01 9.90 -0.32
CA ILE A 61 4.65 8.66 0.11
C ILE A 61 5.13 7.96 -1.15
N PRO A 62 6.43 7.64 -1.25
CA PRO A 62 6.96 6.96 -2.41
C PRO A 62 6.42 5.53 -2.52
N ILE A 63 6.48 4.96 -3.73
CA ILE A 63 5.93 3.64 -4.05
C ILE A 63 6.45 2.54 -3.12
N HIS A 64 7.72 2.59 -2.73
CA HIS A 64 8.30 1.56 -1.87
C HIS A 64 7.69 1.54 -0.47
N ASP A 65 7.43 2.70 0.13
CA ASP A 65 6.79 2.81 1.43
C ASP A 65 5.32 2.39 1.35
N VAL A 66 4.63 2.72 0.25
CA VAL A 66 3.27 2.22 -0.03
C VAL A 66 3.24 0.70 -0.08
N LEU A 67 4.21 0.07 -0.74
CA LEU A 67 4.34 -1.38 -0.76
C LEU A 67 4.62 -1.96 0.62
N GLU A 68 5.45 -1.30 1.43
CA GLU A 68 5.73 -1.72 2.80
C GLU A 68 4.45 -1.71 3.67
N VAL A 69 3.59 -0.71 3.47
CA VAL A 69 2.25 -0.68 4.07
C VAL A 69 1.41 -1.87 3.60
N TYR A 70 1.26 -2.09 2.29
CA TYR A 70 0.43 -3.19 1.78
C TYR A 70 0.93 -4.58 2.19
N LEU A 71 2.24 -4.78 2.25
CA LEU A 71 2.83 -6.03 2.71
C LEU A 71 2.59 -6.29 4.20
N THR A 72 2.50 -5.22 4.99
CA THR A 72 2.30 -5.32 6.44
C THR A 72 0.82 -5.44 6.81
N PHE A 73 -0.05 -4.68 6.16
CA PHE A 73 -1.49 -4.61 6.45
C PHE A 73 -2.31 -5.59 5.59
N GLY A 74 -1.70 -6.16 4.56
CA GLY A 74 -2.39 -6.89 3.50
C GLY A 74 -2.92 -5.95 2.40
N TRP A 75 -3.13 -6.50 1.21
CA TRP A 75 -3.71 -5.78 0.08
C TRP A 75 -5.16 -5.38 0.38
N PRO A 76 -5.56 -4.11 0.17
CA PRO A 76 -6.89 -3.65 0.52
C PRO A 76 -7.96 -4.33 -0.36
N PRO A 77 -8.88 -5.13 0.22
CA PRO A 77 -9.78 -5.99 -0.53
C PRO A 77 -10.86 -5.23 -1.30
N LYS A 78 -11.22 -4.02 -0.85
CA LYS A 78 -12.26 -3.19 -1.48
C LYS A 78 -11.85 -2.57 -2.80
N MET A 79 -10.56 -2.59 -3.10
CA MET A 79 -9.99 -2.05 -4.33
C MET A 79 -9.71 -3.15 -5.37
N ARG A 80 -10.20 -4.38 -5.15
CA ARG A 80 -10.17 -5.41 -6.19
C ARG A 80 -10.93 -4.88 -7.40
N VAL A 81 -10.25 -4.82 -8.55
CA VAL A 81 -10.92 -4.49 -9.81
C VAL A 81 -12.00 -5.54 -10.01
N THR A 82 -13.27 -5.16 -9.91
CA THR A 82 -14.37 -6.00 -10.37
C THR A 82 -14.19 -6.12 -11.88
N ILE A 83 -13.71 -7.29 -12.32
CA ILE A 83 -13.53 -7.63 -13.73
C ILE A 83 -14.90 -7.77 -14.39
#